data_AF-A0A7C1BVJ8-F1
#
_entry.id   AF-A0A7C1BVJ8-F1
#
_cell.length_a   1.000
_cell.length_b   1.000
_cell.length_c   1.000
_cell.angle_alpha   90.00
_cell.angle_beta   90.00
_cell.angle_gamma   90.00
#
_symmetry.space_group_name_H-M   'P 1'
#
loop_
_entity.id
_entity.type
_entity.pdbx_description
1 polymer ?
#
loop_
_entity_poly.entity_id
_entity_poly.type
_entity_poly.pdbx_seq_one_letter_code
_entity_poly.pdbx_strand_id
1 'polypeptide(L)'
;MVKNLEESNYDFEIEKILKEIKEKKAKRVGLQFPEGLKQYAVEIAEIIERETGAVAFIFFEASYGACDLKEEICKKIDLDLLIHFGHAPYRYSQ
;
A
#
# COMPACT_ATOMS: atom_id res chain seq x y z
N MET A 1 10.01 19.47 0.38
CA MET A 1 8.56 19.72 0.38
C MET A 1 7.88 18.37 0.36
N VAL A 2 7.16 18.02 1.42
CA VAL A 2 6.25 16.85 1.42
C VAL A 2 4.98 17.32 0.72
N LYS A 3 4.54 16.63 -0.33
CA LYS A 3 3.25 16.91 -0.98
C LYS A 3 2.15 16.20 -0.20
N ASN A 4 1.04 16.89 0.05
CA ASN A 4 -0.13 16.29 0.70
C ASN A 4 -1.02 15.58 -0.34
N LEU A 5 -1.85 14.62 0.08
CA LEU A 5 -2.75 13.89 -0.81
C LEU A 5 -3.68 14.84 -1.61
N GLU A 6 -4.15 15.90 -0.96
CA GLU A 6 -5.06 16.90 -1.57
C GLU A 6 -4.42 17.69 -2.72
N GLU A 7 -3.08 17.72 -2.80
CA GLU A 7 -2.33 18.40 -3.86
C GLU A 7 -1.85 17.43 -4.96
N SER A 8 -2.21 16.14 -4.86
CA SER A 8 -1.78 15.12 -5.80
C SER A 8 -2.68 15.05 -7.03
N ASN A 9 -2.08 14.83 -8.21
CA ASN A 9 -2.82 14.55 -9.45
C ASN A 9 -3.16 13.05 -9.59
N TYR A 10 -3.08 12.28 -8.51
CA TYR A 10 -3.29 10.83 -8.52
C TYR A 10 -4.50 10.47 -7.68
N ASP A 11 -5.34 9.58 -8.19
CA ASP A 11 -6.37 8.93 -7.38
C ASP A 11 -5.77 7.68 -6.74
N PHE A 12 -5.63 7.68 -5.41
CA PHE A 12 -5.11 6.56 -4.64
C PHE A 12 -6.18 5.52 -4.26
N GLU A 13 -7.45 5.75 -4.63
CA GLU A 13 -8.60 4.89 -4.29
C GLU A 13 -8.67 4.54 -2.78
N ILE A 14 -8.39 5.53 -1.90
CA ILE A 14 -8.28 5.31 -0.45
C ILE A 14 -9.54 4.65 0.13
N GLU A 15 -10.74 5.09 -0.26
CA GLU A 15 -11.99 4.51 0.24
C GLU A 15 -12.12 3.02 -0.08
N LYS A 16 -11.70 2.61 -1.28
CA LYS A 16 -11.69 1.21 -1.70
C LYS A 16 -10.69 0.39 -0.90
N ILE A 17 -9.50 0.94 -0.65
CA ILE A 17 -8.49 0.33 0.22
C ILE A 17 -9.05 0.11 1.64
N LEU A 18 -9.65 1.14 2.23
CA LEU A 18 -10.22 1.06 3.57
C LEU A 18 -11.33 0.00 3.66
N LYS A 19 -12.19 -0.06 2.64
CA LYS A 19 -13.24 -1.08 2.54
C LYS A 19 -12.66 -2.49 2.48
N GLU A 20 -11.69 -2.72 1.60
CA GLU A 20 -11.01 -4.01 1.43
C GLU A 20 -10.36 -4.48 2.74
N ILE A 21 -9.66 -3.59 3.44
CA ILE A 21 -9.02 -3.90 4.74
C ILE A 21 -10.07 -4.33 5.78
N LYS A 22 -11.17 -3.57 5.88
CA LYS A 22 -12.26 -3.85 6.83
C LYS A 22 -12.97 -5.17 6.52
N GLU A 23 -13.27 -5.43 5.24
CA GLU A 23 -13.93 -6.66 4.79
C GLU A 23 -13.06 -7.89 5.05
N LYS A 24 -11.75 -7.79 4.78
CA LYS A 24 -10.77 -8.86 5.06
C LYS A 24 -10.38 -8.96 6.52
N LYS A 25 -10.75 -7.99 7.36
CA LYS A 25 -10.32 -7.87 8.76
C LYS A 25 -8.80 -7.94 8.91
N ALA A 26 -8.08 -7.39 7.92
CA ALA A 26 -6.63 -7.37 7.89
C ALA A 26 -6.09 -6.52 9.05
N LYS A 27 -5.14 -7.06 9.80
CA LYS A 27 -4.49 -6.39 10.95
C LYS A 27 -3.11 -5.87 10.60
N ARG A 28 -2.44 -6.49 9.63
CA ARG A 28 -1.12 -6.09 9.13
C ARG A 28 -1.22 -5.83 7.64
N VAL A 29 -1.05 -4.57 7.24
CA VAL A 29 -1.21 -4.13 5.86
C VAL A 29 0.11 -3.60 5.35
N GLY A 30 0.57 -4.12 4.22
CA GLY A 30 1.81 -3.71 3.57
C GLY A 30 1.51 -2.72 2.46
N LEU A 31 2.31 -1.66 2.36
CA LEU A 31 2.16 -0.61 1.36
C LEU A 31 3.43 -0.54 0.52
N GLN A 32 3.28 -0.76 -0.79
CA GLN A 32 4.38 -0.73 -1.74
C GLN A 32 4.14 0.35 -2.81
N PHE A 33 5.07 1.28 -2.93
CA PHE A 33 4.97 2.43 -3.83
C PHE A 33 6.09 2.44 -4.88
N PRO A 34 5.82 2.88 -6.11
CA PRO A 34 6.87 3.31 -7.03
C PRO A 34 7.52 4.60 -6.50
N GLU A 35 8.75 4.87 -6.96
CA GLU A 35 9.59 5.97 -6.43
C GLU A 35 8.87 7.32 -6.40
N GLY A 36 8.14 7.66 -7.46
CA GLY A 36 7.41 8.93 -7.56
C GLY A 36 6.24 9.09 -6.58
N LEU A 37 5.74 8.00 -5.99
CA LEU A 37 4.60 8.02 -5.07
C LEU A 37 5.01 7.84 -3.60
N LYS A 38 6.27 7.52 -3.30
CA LYS A 38 6.76 7.34 -1.92
C LYS A 38 6.58 8.57 -1.03
N GLN A 39 6.51 9.76 -1.62
CA GLN A 39 6.26 11.02 -0.90
C GLN A 39 4.90 11.03 -0.16
N TYR A 40 3.93 10.22 -0.60
CA TYR A 40 2.60 10.10 0.02
C TYR A 40 2.50 8.90 0.98
N ALA A 41 3.54 8.09 1.12
CA ALA A 41 3.46 6.81 1.82
C ALA A 41 3.09 6.95 3.30
N VAL A 42 3.65 7.96 3.97
CA VAL A 42 3.39 8.22 5.40
C VAL A 42 1.95 8.67 5.61
N GLU A 43 1.46 9.61 4.81
CA GLU A 43 0.10 10.13 4.92
C GLU A 43 -0.94 9.02 4.65
N ILE A 44 -0.72 8.20 3.63
CA ILE A 44 -1.60 7.05 3.32
C ILE A 44 -1.59 6.03 4.47
N ALA A 45 -0.41 5.73 5.03
CA ALA A 45 -0.30 4.84 6.17
C ALA A 45 -1.09 5.36 7.37
N GLU A 46 -0.91 6.64 7.74
CA GLU A 46 -1.65 7.26 8.86
C GLU A 46 -3.17 7.20 8.67
N ILE A 47 -3.67 7.44 7.45
CA ILE A 47 -5.10 7.32 7.15
C ILE A 47 -5.56 5.87 7.35
N ILE A 48 -4.82 4.89 6.83
CA ILE A 48 -5.17 3.47 6.96
C ILE A 48 -5.19 3.05 8.43
N GLU A 49 -4.15 3.37 9.20
CA GLU A 49 -4.07 3.01 10.61
C GLU A 49 -5.19 3.65 11.42
N ARG A 50 -5.47 4.95 11.20
CA ARG A 50 -6.55 5.68 11.88
C ARG A 50 -7.93 5.12 11.58
N GLU A 51 -8.22 4.83 10.31
CA GLU A 51 -9.59 4.48 9.87
C GLU A 51 -9.91 2.99 10.01
N THR A 52 -8.89 2.13 10.12
CA THR A 52 -9.06 0.66 10.17
C THR A 52 -8.56 0.02 11.46
N GLY A 53 -7.63 0.67 12.18
CA GLY A 53 -6.93 0.08 13.33
C GLY A 53 -5.90 -0.99 12.94
N ALA A 54 -5.66 -1.22 11.65
CA ALA A 54 -4.57 -2.07 11.18
C ALA A 54 -3.21 -1.38 11.38
N VAL A 55 -2.13 -2.15 11.43
CA VAL A 55 -0.75 -1.65 11.41
C VAL A 55 -0.26 -1.62 9.97
N ALA A 56 0.27 -0.47 9.53
CA ALA A 56 0.76 -0.28 8.17
C ALA A 56 2.28 -0.44 8.08
N PHE A 57 2.76 -1.25 7.13
CA PHE A 57 4.17 -1.48 6.85
C PHE A 57 4.54 -0.86 5.51
N ILE A 58 5.37 0.17 5.50
CA ILE A 58 5.82 0.82 4.27
C ILE A 58 7.07 0.13 3.75
N PHE A 59 7.01 -0.42 2.52
CA PHE A 59 8.18 -0.94 1.82
C PHE A 59 8.91 0.20 1.10
N PHE A 60 10.10 0.55 1.59
CA PHE A 60 10.89 1.68 1.06
C PHE A 60 11.85 1.28 -0.07
N GLU A 61 12.00 -0.01 -0.36
CA GLU A 61 12.82 -0.50 -1.46
C GLU A 61 12.32 0.03 -2.82
N ALA A 62 13.20 0.04 -3.83
CA ALA A 62 12.76 0.34 -5.19
C ALA A 62 11.74 -0.72 -5.63
N SER A 63 10.70 -0.27 -6.34
CA SER A 63 9.67 -1.11 -6.94
C SER A 63 9.61 -0.75 -8.42
N TYR A 64 10.16 -1.61 -9.28
CA TYR A 64 10.29 -1.32 -10.72
C TYR A 64 9.07 -1.74 -11.55
N GLY A 65 8.11 -2.47 -10.97
CA GLY A 65 6.88 -2.88 -11.62
C GLY A 65 6.07 -3.91 -10.82
N ALA A 66 4.95 -4.36 -11.38
CA ALA A 66 4.08 -5.37 -10.78
C ALA A 66 4.72 -6.77 -10.66
N CYS A 67 5.89 -7.01 -11.27
CA CYS A 67 6.66 -8.25 -11.10
C CYS A 67 7.53 -8.27 -9.84
N ASP A 68 7.69 -7.13 -9.16
CA ASP A 68 8.52 -6.98 -7.96
C ASP A 68 7.64 -6.93 -6.70
N LEU A 69 6.79 -7.94 -6.51
CA LEU A 69 5.97 -8.05 -5.30
C LEU A 69 6.83 -8.60 -4.15
N LYS A 70 6.71 -8.01 -2.96
CA LYS A 70 7.46 -8.41 -1.77
C LYS A 70 6.85 -9.62 -1.05
N GLU A 71 6.37 -10.61 -1.79
CA GLU A 71 5.62 -11.75 -1.26
C GLU A 71 6.39 -12.54 -0.19
N GLU A 72 7.69 -12.77 -0.40
CA GLU A 72 8.51 -13.50 0.57
C GLU A 72 8.62 -12.78 1.91
N ILE A 73 8.75 -11.44 1.87
CA ILE A 73 8.80 -10.63 3.09
C ILE A 73 7.44 -10.61 3.76
N CYS A 74 6.37 -10.45 2.97
CA CYS A 74 4.99 -10.49 3.46
C CYS A 74 4.69 -11.80 4.21
N LYS A 75 5.13 -12.95 3.67
CA LYS A 75 4.99 -14.25 4.33
C LYS A 75 5.81 -14.35 5.63
N LYS A 76 7.01 -13.77 5.68
CA LYS A 76 7.87 -13.79 6.88
C LYS A 76 7.35 -12.93 8.01
N ILE A 77 6.69 -11.81 7.71
CA ILE A 77 6.12 -10.90 8.71
C ILE A 77 4.62 -11.15 8.98
N ASP A 78 4.07 -12.21 8.39
CA ASP A 78 2.66 -12.60 8.51
C ASP A 78 1.73 -11.42 8.16
N LEU A 79 1.93 -10.88 6.97
CA LEU A 79 1.17 -9.76 6.44
C LEU A 79 -0.16 -10.25 5.85
N ASP A 80 -1.26 -9.63 6.26
CA ASP A 80 -2.61 -10.06 5.83
C ASP A 80 -2.98 -9.53 4.44
N LEU A 81 -2.47 -8.35 4.07
CA LEU A 81 -2.82 -7.68 2.83
C LEU A 81 -1.67 -6.80 2.32
N LEU A 82 -1.22 -7.02 1.09
CA LEU A 82 -0.29 -6.14 0.38
C LEU A 82 -1.04 -5.25 -0.61
N ILE A 83 -0.85 -3.94 -0.50
CA ILE A 83 -1.38 -2.94 -1.42
C ILE A 83 -0.22 -2.40 -2.25
N HIS A 84 -0.28 -2.66 -3.55
CA HIS A 84 0.74 -2.27 -4.51
C HIS A 84 0.21 -1.14 -5.41
N PHE A 85 0.84 0.03 -5.33
CA PHE A 85 0.39 1.22 -6.05
C PHE A 85 1.04 1.35 -7.43
N GLY A 86 0.35 2.02 -8.35
CA GLY A 86 0.93 2.53 -9.60
C GLY A 86 1.13 1.52 -10.74
N HIS A 87 0.78 0.25 -10.55
CA HIS A 87 0.90 -0.77 -11.60
C HIS A 87 -0.36 -1.62 -11.73
N ALA A 88 -0.69 -2.00 -12.97
CA ALA A 88 -1.72 -3.00 -13.22
C ALA A 88 -1.24 -4.39 -12.74
N PRO A 89 -2.16 -5.28 -12.32
CA PRO A 89 -1.81 -6.62 -11.84
C PRO A 89 -0.96 -7.38 -12.86
N TYR A 90 0.09 -8.05 -12.39
CA TYR A 90 0.87 -8.94 -13.24
C TYR A 90 0.10 -10.25 -13.47
N ARG A 91 0.05 -10.71 -14.72
CA ARG A 91 -0.84 -11.79 -15.20
C ARG A 91 -0.65 -13.17 -14.53
N TYR A 92 0.36 -13.33 -13.68
CA TYR A 92 0.71 -14.56 -12.98
C TYR A 92 0.67 -14.48 -11.44
N SER A 93 0.27 -13.35 -10.84
CA SER A 93 0.26 -13.19 -9.37
C SER A 93 -1.12 -13.46 -8.71
N GLN A 94 -1.90 -14.40 -9.23
CA GLN A 94 -3.19 -14.80 -8.63
C GLN A 94 -3.05 -16.02 -7.73
#